data_AF-A0A1I3D252-F1
#
_entry.id   AF-A0A1I3D252-F1
#
_cell.length_a   1.000
_cell.length_b   1.000
_cell.length_c   1.000
_cell.angle_alpha   90.00
_cell.angle_beta   90.00
_cell.angle_gamma   90.00
#
_symmetry.space_group_name_H-M   'P 1'
#
loop_
_entity.id
_entity.type
_entity.pdbx_description
1 polymer ?
#
loop_
_entity_poly.entity_id
_entity_poly.type
_entity_poly.pdbx_seq_one_letter_code
_entity_poly.pdbx_strand_id
1 'polypeptide(L)'
;MKTLKKIYYVPGMISAILIPLVFWYLGNRELQKPIPNVMDIGLPAKVESAKNLVSQYDLNPSKDLNSKKIIVPSKLAKSNSKFYVSEIKKLTENNIKYAGLEFVLNKNSTYGDFASILNDFHIAKNANYFIDLNGTGNVFAVVNYKDPNKIDEPCYLCNDQISQTFYQFKYEQILSENRYSKWFLDFFYSIKPSLLDFFKLPNSAFLIVFGYFILFCISIFSLRKRQF
;
A
#
# COMPACT_ATOMS: atom_id res chain seq x y z
N MET A 1 -62.10 7.01 -32.01
CA MET A 1 -60.64 7.16 -31.77
C MET A 1 -60.38 7.00 -30.28
N LYS A 2 -59.55 6.04 -29.85
CA LYS A 2 -59.14 5.90 -28.44
C LYS A 2 -58.18 7.05 -28.10
N THR A 3 -58.54 7.88 -27.11
CA THR A 3 -57.64 8.90 -26.56
C THR A 3 -56.48 8.24 -25.81
N LEU A 4 -55.25 8.51 -26.25
CA LEU A 4 -54.03 8.07 -25.57
C LEU A 4 -53.92 8.76 -24.21
N LYS A 5 -53.94 7.99 -23.11
CA LYS A 5 -53.62 8.49 -21.76
C LYS A 5 -52.13 8.81 -21.68
N LYS A 6 -51.77 10.05 -21.34
CA LYS A 6 -50.39 10.46 -21.06
C LYS A 6 -49.91 9.76 -19.77
N ILE A 7 -48.85 8.97 -19.87
CA ILE A 7 -48.24 8.28 -18.73
C ILE A 7 -47.00 9.08 -18.33
N TYR A 8 -47.03 9.69 -17.14
CA TYR A 8 -45.87 10.36 -16.56
C TYR A 8 -45.04 9.35 -15.76
N TYR A 9 -43.81 9.08 -16.21
CA TYR A 9 -42.88 8.19 -15.52
C TYR A 9 -42.14 8.93 -14.40
N VAL A 10 -42.91 9.39 -13.42
CA VAL A 10 -42.44 10.23 -12.30
C VAL A 10 -41.35 9.55 -11.44
N PRO A 11 -41.46 8.25 -11.08
CA PRO A 11 -40.44 7.60 -10.25
C PRO A 11 -39.06 7.53 -10.91
N GLY A 12 -39.02 7.32 -12.23
CA GLY A 12 -37.75 7.28 -12.96
C GLY A 12 -37.08 8.64 -13.08
N MET A 13 -37.86 9.72 -13.27
CA MET A 13 -37.31 11.09 -13.26
C MET A 13 -36.79 11.49 -11.89
N ILE A 14 -37.50 11.13 -10.82
CA ILE A 14 -37.03 11.35 -9.44
C ILE A 14 -35.69 10.65 -9.23
N SER A 15 -35.57 9.37 -9.61
CA SER A 15 -34.30 8.64 -9.54
C SER A 15 -33.19 9.28 -10.40
N ALA A 16 -33.50 9.73 -11.62
CA ALA A 16 -32.52 10.33 -12.52
C ALA A 16 -31.89 11.62 -11.96
N ILE A 17 -32.59 12.31 -11.07
CA ILE A 17 -32.12 13.56 -10.44
C ILE A 17 -31.51 13.29 -9.06
N LEU A 18 -32.19 12.52 -8.22
CA LEU A 18 -31.75 12.26 -6.84
C LEU A 18 -30.49 11.41 -6.78
N ILE A 19 -30.36 10.42 -7.66
CA ILE A 19 -29.22 9.49 -7.61
C ILE A 19 -27.91 10.24 -7.89
N PRO A 20 -27.75 11.03 -8.97
CA PRO A 20 -26.55 11.84 -9.18
C PRO A 20 -26.25 12.81 -8.04
N LEU A 21 -27.28 13.45 -7.46
CA LEU A 21 -27.13 14.38 -6.34
C LEU A 21 -26.61 13.69 -5.07
N VAL A 22 -27.14 12.52 -4.73
CA VAL A 22 -26.70 11.73 -3.58
C VAL A 22 -25.29 11.20 -3.80
N PHE A 23 -24.97 10.71 -5.01
CA PHE A 23 -23.63 10.28 -5.37
C PHE A 23 -22.63 11.43 -5.34
N TRP A 24 -22.99 12.62 -5.82
CA TRP A 24 -22.15 13.80 -5.74
C TRP A 24 -21.88 14.20 -4.29
N TYR A 25 -22.92 14.25 -3.46
CA TYR A 25 -22.81 14.66 -2.05
C TYR A 25 -22.02 13.66 -1.20
N LEU A 26 -22.34 12.36 -1.29
CA LEU A 26 -21.65 11.32 -0.51
C LEU A 26 -20.27 11.00 -1.08
N GLY A 27 -20.13 10.94 -2.41
CA GLY A 27 -18.86 10.67 -3.09
C GLY A 27 -17.82 11.74 -2.78
N ASN A 28 -18.17 13.03 -2.84
CA ASN A 28 -17.24 14.10 -2.49
C ASN A 28 -16.76 14.02 -1.04
N ARG A 29 -17.60 13.60 -0.10
CA ARG A 29 -17.20 13.42 1.31
C ARG A 29 -16.21 12.27 1.49
N GLU A 30 -16.37 11.19 0.75
CA GLU A 30 -15.43 10.06 0.79
C GLU A 30 -14.10 10.41 0.09
N LEU A 31 -14.14 11.13 -1.03
CA LEU A 31 -12.93 11.59 -1.74
C LEU A 31 -12.11 12.63 -0.94
N GLN A 32 -12.75 13.35 -0.03
CA GLN A 32 -12.09 14.27 0.89
C GLN A 32 -11.44 13.58 2.09
N LYS A 33 -11.72 12.29 2.33
CA LYS A 33 -10.99 11.56 3.38
C LYS A 33 -9.56 11.35 2.90
N PRO A 34 -8.56 11.59 3.77
CA PRO A 34 -7.18 11.27 3.42
C PRO A 34 -7.10 9.77 3.14
N ILE A 35 -6.61 9.40 1.95
CA ILE A 35 -6.20 8.03 1.68
C ILE A 35 -5.12 7.72 2.73
N PRO A 36 -5.30 6.72 3.61
CA PRO A 36 -4.25 6.36 4.52
C PRO A 36 -3.08 5.85 3.67
N ASN A 37 -2.06 6.69 3.52
CA ASN A 37 -0.77 6.26 2.99
C ASN A 37 -0.15 5.38 4.06
N VAL A 38 -0.49 4.10 4.02
CA VAL A 38 0.06 3.10 4.92
C VAL A 38 1.39 2.66 4.33
N MET A 39 2.42 2.73 5.14
CA MET A 39 3.71 2.13 4.81
C MET A 39 3.71 0.69 5.32
N ASP A 40 3.75 -0.26 4.39
CA ASP A 40 3.92 -1.67 4.73
C ASP A 40 5.39 -1.97 4.97
N ILE A 41 5.69 -2.53 6.14
CA ILE A 41 7.03 -2.96 6.53
C ILE A 41 6.98 -4.45 6.80
N GLY A 42 7.68 -5.23 5.98
CA GLY A 42 7.84 -6.66 6.21
C GLY A 42 8.77 -6.90 7.39
N LEU A 43 8.25 -7.52 8.45
CA LEU A 43 9.07 -8.02 9.55
C LEU A 43 9.50 -9.46 9.24
N PRO A 44 10.76 -9.84 9.50
CA PRO A 44 11.18 -11.23 9.35
C PRO A 44 10.39 -12.12 10.32
N ALA A 45 10.16 -13.37 9.92
CA ALA A 45 9.50 -14.35 10.78
C ALA A 45 10.31 -14.55 12.07
N LYS A 46 9.63 -14.59 13.23
CA LYS A 46 10.26 -14.88 14.51
C LYS A 46 10.76 -16.34 14.49
N VAL A 47 12.07 -16.53 14.59
CA VAL A 47 12.68 -17.86 14.63
C VAL A 47 12.85 -18.31 16.09
N GLU A 48 12.33 -19.49 16.44
CA GLU A 48 12.37 -20.05 17.81
C GLU A 48 13.77 -20.47 18.27
N SER A 49 14.67 -20.82 17.35
CA SER A 49 16.04 -21.17 17.70
C SER A 49 17.05 -20.34 16.92
N ALA A 50 17.78 -19.51 17.65
CA ALA A 50 18.92 -18.73 17.18
C ALA A 50 20.05 -19.61 16.58
N LYS A 51 20.01 -20.94 16.74
CA LYS A 51 21.13 -21.81 16.38
C LYS A 51 21.36 -21.99 14.87
N ASN A 52 20.34 -21.87 14.03
CA ASN A 52 20.44 -22.29 12.62
C ASN A 52 20.18 -21.19 11.56
N LEU A 53 19.79 -19.96 11.95
CA LEU A 53 19.50 -18.86 11.01
C LEU A 53 20.23 -17.55 11.32
N VAL A 54 21.02 -17.51 12.40
CA VAL A 54 21.63 -16.30 12.96
C VAL A 54 22.83 -15.77 12.16
N SER A 55 23.42 -16.50 11.23
CA SER A 55 24.64 -15.98 10.58
C SER A 55 24.40 -14.92 9.47
N GLN A 56 23.18 -14.77 8.94
CA GLN A 56 22.95 -13.91 7.77
C GLN A 56 22.23 -12.58 8.05
N TYR A 57 21.48 -12.49 9.16
CA TYR A 57 20.69 -11.31 9.52
C TYR A 57 21.01 -10.75 10.91
N ASP A 58 21.84 -11.45 11.69
CA ASP A 58 22.24 -11.06 13.05
C ASP A 58 23.52 -10.21 13.00
N LEU A 59 23.57 -9.27 12.03
CA LEU A 59 24.34 -8.08 12.30
C LEU A 59 23.69 -7.47 13.54
N ASN A 60 24.50 -7.17 14.54
CA ASN A 60 24.11 -6.33 15.65
C ASN A 60 24.64 -4.94 15.28
N PRO A 61 24.00 -4.25 14.32
CA PRO A 61 24.60 -3.11 13.64
C PRO A 61 24.88 -1.94 14.59
N SER A 62 24.23 -1.89 15.75
CA SER A 62 24.57 -0.91 16.78
C SER A 62 25.97 -1.09 17.38
N LYS A 63 26.57 -2.29 17.32
CA LYS A 63 27.91 -2.58 17.85
C LYS A 63 29.01 -2.53 16.79
N ASP A 64 28.72 -2.95 15.56
CA ASP A 64 29.74 -3.10 14.51
C ASP A 64 29.73 -1.97 13.47
N LEU A 65 28.67 -1.15 13.43
CA LEU A 65 28.56 -0.03 12.49
C LEU A 65 29.15 1.24 13.09
N ASN A 66 30.14 1.84 12.43
CA ASN A 66 30.63 3.16 12.79
C ASN A 66 29.59 4.21 12.33
N SER A 67 28.61 4.46 13.21
CA SER A 67 27.45 5.26 12.90
C SER A 67 27.52 6.66 13.48
N LYS A 68 27.27 7.66 12.63
CA LYS A 68 27.06 9.04 13.08
C LYS A 68 25.61 9.20 13.53
N LYS A 69 25.42 9.65 14.77
CA LYS A 69 24.08 9.87 15.35
C LYS A 69 23.48 11.19 14.88
N ILE A 70 22.23 11.14 14.47
CA ILE A 70 21.39 12.28 14.12
C ILE A 70 20.18 12.25 15.04
N ILE A 71 20.10 13.21 15.96
CA ILE A 71 18.93 13.35 16.83
C ILE A 71 17.78 13.89 15.99
N VAL A 72 16.66 13.17 15.96
CA VAL A 72 15.47 13.58 15.22
C VAL A 72 14.55 14.34 16.17
N PRO A 73 14.34 15.66 15.97
CA PRO A 73 13.40 16.41 16.78
C PRO A 73 11.97 15.96 16.46
N SER A 74 11.14 15.85 17.50
CA SER A 74 9.73 15.43 17.36
C SER A 74 8.97 16.36 16.42
N LYS A 75 8.17 15.77 15.52
CA LYS A 75 7.31 16.44 14.52
C LYS A 75 8.05 17.31 13.50
N LEU A 76 9.37 17.22 13.44
CA LEU A 76 10.22 18.08 12.59
C LEU A 76 11.04 17.29 11.58
N ALA A 77 10.88 15.97 11.49
CA ALA A 77 11.67 15.19 10.55
C ALA A 77 11.45 15.63 9.10
N LYS A 78 10.18 15.87 8.71
CA LYS A 78 9.81 16.33 7.36
C LYS A 78 10.45 17.68 7.01
N SER A 79 10.48 18.63 7.94
CA SER A 79 11.12 19.94 7.70
C SER A 79 12.65 19.82 7.56
N ASN A 80 13.26 18.83 8.21
CA ASN A 80 14.70 18.58 8.16
C ASN A 80 15.11 17.63 7.02
N SER A 81 14.16 17.15 6.22
CA SER A 81 14.37 16.18 5.14
C SER A 81 15.53 16.55 4.21
N LYS A 82 15.66 17.82 3.81
CA LYS A 82 16.78 18.29 2.97
C LYS A 82 18.16 17.99 3.59
N PHE A 83 18.29 18.23 4.89
CA PHE A 83 19.52 17.95 5.63
C PHE A 83 19.76 16.44 5.73
N TYR A 84 18.75 15.66 6.09
CA TYR A 84 18.87 14.19 6.21
C TYR A 84 19.26 13.53 4.89
N VAL A 85 18.58 13.88 3.79
CA VAL A 85 18.91 13.42 2.44
C VAL A 85 20.36 13.76 2.08
N SER A 86 20.84 14.95 2.44
CA SER A 86 22.22 15.35 2.16
C SER A 86 23.25 14.51 2.94
N GLU A 87 22.98 14.18 4.20
CA GLU A 87 23.87 13.34 5.00
C GLU A 87 23.89 11.90 4.49
N ILE A 88 22.72 11.35 4.08
CA ILE A 88 22.63 10.00 3.50
C ILE A 88 23.41 9.92 2.18
N LYS A 89 23.33 10.95 1.34
CA LYS A 89 24.12 10.99 0.09
C LYS A 89 25.62 11.02 0.36
N LYS A 90 26.08 11.85 1.31
CA LYS A 90 27.49 11.87 1.74
C LYS A 90 27.97 10.52 2.24
N LEU A 91 27.13 9.79 2.99
CA LEU A 91 27.45 8.43 3.44
C LEU A 91 27.78 7.52 2.25
N THR A 92 26.96 7.54 1.21
CA THR A 92 27.17 6.75 -0.02
C THR A 92 28.37 7.22 -0.83
N GLU A 93 28.56 8.54 -0.96
CA GLU A 93 29.69 9.14 -1.69
C GLU A 93 31.05 8.81 -1.05
N ASN A 94 31.11 8.82 0.29
CA ASN A 94 32.33 8.48 1.02
C ASN A 94 32.69 6.99 0.91
N ASN A 95 31.71 6.13 0.64
CA ASN A 95 31.89 4.70 0.37
C ASN A 95 32.77 3.96 1.41
N ILE A 96 32.66 4.33 2.69
CA ILE A 96 33.42 3.72 3.78
C ILE A 96 32.72 2.46 4.24
N LYS A 97 33.41 1.31 4.16
CA LYS A 97 32.85 0.02 4.62
C LYS A 97 32.43 0.10 6.10
N TYR A 98 31.25 -0.45 6.42
CA TYR A 98 30.66 -0.47 7.77
C TYR A 98 30.40 0.91 8.40
N ALA A 99 30.21 1.94 7.57
CA ALA A 99 29.72 3.24 8.03
C ALA A 99 28.19 3.34 7.94
N GLY A 100 27.60 4.16 8.82
CA GLY A 100 26.16 4.43 8.78
C GLY A 100 25.74 5.74 9.43
N LEU A 101 24.44 6.02 9.34
CA LEU A 101 23.78 7.09 10.09
C LEU A 101 22.71 6.47 10.98
N GLU A 102 22.72 6.83 12.26
CA GLU A 102 21.69 6.44 13.22
C GLU A 102 20.75 7.61 13.44
N PHE A 103 19.51 7.49 13.00
CA PHE A 103 18.44 8.44 13.27
C PHE A 103 17.80 8.08 14.61
N VAL A 104 18.15 8.87 15.63
CA VAL A 104 17.72 8.65 17.01
C VAL A 104 16.31 9.21 17.18
N LEU A 105 15.35 8.30 17.34
CA LEU A 105 13.97 8.62 17.66
C LEU A 105 13.81 8.75 19.18
N ASN A 106 12.85 9.56 19.61
CA ASN A 106 12.54 9.76 21.02
C ASN A 106 11.08 9.40 21.32
N LYS A 107 10.72 9.36 22.59
CA LYS A 107 9.35 8.98 23.05
C LYS A 107 8.25 9.89 22.49
N ASN A 108 8.59 11.11 22.08
CA ASN A 108 7.66 12.08 21.50
C ASN A 108 7.67 12.04 19.97
N SER A 109 8.52 11.23 19.32
CA SER A 109 8.53 11.06 17.88
C SER A 109 7.19 10.50 17.40
N THR A 110 6.71 11.00 16.29
CA THR A 110 5.44 10.58 15.70
C THR A 110 5.67 9.56 14.59
N TYR A 111 4.61 8.84 14.20
CA TYR A 111 4.64 8.02 12.98
C TYR A 111 5.07 8.85 11.76
N GLY A 112 4.66 10.12 11.70
CA GLY A 112 5.07 11.04 10.63
C GLY A 112 6.58 11.28 10.61
N ASP A 113 7.25 11.32 11.75
CA ASP A 113 8.71 11.47 11.81
C ASP A 113 9.41 10.24 11.25
N PHE A 114 8.96 9.07 11.69
CA PHE A 114 9.46 7.78 11.22
C PHE A 114 9.26 7.60 9.70
N ALA A 115 8.04 7.83 9.21
CA ALA A 115 7.73 7.75 7.78
C ALA A 115 8.51 8.76 6.94
N SER A 116 8.78 9.95 7.48
CA SER A 116 9.59 10.97 6.79
C SER A 116 11.04 10.49 6.60
N ILE A 117 11.65 9.87 7.62
CA ILE A 117 13.01 9.33 7.51
C ILE A 117 13.08 8.23 6.44
N LEU A 118 12.10 7.32 6.41
CA LEU A 118 12.06 6.26 5.39
C LEU A 118 11.85 6.83 3.98
N ASN A 119 11.04 7.88 3.86
CA ASN A 119 10.89 8.61 2.60
C ASN A 119 12.21 9.31 2.20
N ASP A 120 12.98 9.83 3.14
CA ASP A 120 14.29 10.44 2.87
C ASP A 120 15.31 9.41 2.36
N PHE A 121 15.27 8.17 2.85
CA PHE A 121 16.08 7.06 2.30
C PHE A 121 15.73 6.80 0.84
N HIS A 122 14.44 6.76 0.53
CA HIS A 122 13.97 6.59 -0.85
C HIS A 122 14.43 7.76 -1.75
N ILE A 123 14.27 9.01 -1.32
CA ILE A 123 14.74 10.20 -2.06
C ILE A 123 16.26 10.17 -2.27
N ALA A 124 17.01 9.73 -1.27
CA ALA A 124 18.45 9.57 -1.35
C ALA A 124 18.90 8.36 -2.19
N LYS A 125 17.95 7.54 -2.69
CA LYS A 125 18.21 6.26 -3.36
C LYS A 125 19.04 5.30 -2.52
N ASN A 126 18.88 5.34 -1.20
CA ASN A 126 19.55 4.43 -0.28
C ASN A 126 18.61 3.28 0.10
N ALA A 127 18.79 2.12 -0.54
CA ALA A 127 17.98 0.94 -0.26
C ALA A 127 18.42 0.19 1.02
N ASN A 128 19.67 0.34 1.43
CA ASN A 128 20.20 -0.35 2.60
C ASN A 128 19.91 0.43 3.88
N TYR A 129 18.87 0.02 4.59
CA TYR A 129 18.52 0.52 5.92
C TYR A 129 17.96 -0.62 6.77
N PHE A 130 17.93 -0.41 8.09
CA PHE A 130 17.25 -1.32 9.00
C PHE A 130 16.68 -0.55 10.20
N ILE A 131 15.80 -1.22 10.95
CA ILE A 131 15.19 -0.69 12.16
C ILE A 131 15.60 -1.61 13.31
N ASP A 132 16.19 -1.04 14.36
CA ASP A 132 16.60 -1.80 15.54
C ASP A 132 15.40 -1.99 16.49
N LEU A 133 14.57 -2.99 16.18
CA LEU A 133 13.34 -3.26 16.93
C LEU A 133 13.57 -3.88 18.32
N ASN A 134 14.70 -4.56 18.52
CA ASN A 134 15.02 -5.26 19.76
C ASN A 134 15.93 -4.45 20.69
N GLY A 135 16.59 -3.41 20.19
CA GLY A 135 17.45 -2.52 20.96
C GLY A 135 16.85 -1.12 21.12
N THR A 136 17.40 -0.19 20.34
CA THR A 136 17.20 1.26 20.50
C THR A 136 15.87 1.79 19.95
N GLY A 137 15.21 1.06 19.05
CA GLY A 137 14.07 1.56 18.28
C GLY A 137 14.46 2.59 17.22
N ASN A 138 15.76 2.80 16.98
CA ASN A 138 16.26 3.78 16.04
C ASN A 138 16.29 3.23 14.61
N VAL A 139 16.34 4.15 13.66
CA VAL A 139 16.39 3.84 12.22
C VAL A 139 17.78 4.11 11.70
N PHE A 140 18.34 3.18 10.94
CA PHE A 140 19.72 3.27 10.49
C PHE A 140 19.79 3.27 8.97
N ALA A 141 20.51 4.24 8.42
CA ALA A 141 20.95 4.21 7.03
C ALA A 141 22.33 3.55 6.98
N VAL A 142 22.49 2.50 6.18
CA VAL A 142 23.76 1.80 5.97
C VAL A 142 24.31 2.21 4.60
N VAL A 143 25.63 2.32 4.52
CA VAL A 143 26.33 2.60 3.26
C VAL A 143 26.04 1.50 2.22
N ASN A 144 25.75 1.91 0.98
CA ASN A 144 25.78 1.00 -0.17
C ASN A 144 27.22 0.83 -0.64
N TYR A 145 28.02 0.10 0.15
CA TYR A 145 29.45 -0.05 -0.12
C TYR A 145 29.68 -0.70 -1.50
N LYS A 146 30.43 -0.01 -2.34
CA LYS A 146 30.93 -0.51 -3.63
C LYS A 146 32.41 -0.84 -3.48
N ASP A 147 32.76 -2.10 -3.68
CA ASP A 147 34.15 -2.51 -3.64
C ASP A 147 34.86 -2.01 -4.92
N PRO A 148 35.86 -1.11 -4.83
CA PRO A 148 36.54 -0.58 -6.02
C PRO A 148 37.32 -1.65 -6.79
N ASN A 149 37.63 -2.78 -6.16
CA ASN A 149 38.37 -3.88 -6.78
C ASN A 149 37.46 -4.95 -7.38
N LYS A 150 36.15 -4.87 -7.14
CA LYS A 150 35.18 -5.81 -7.69
C LYS A 150 34.58 -5.22 -8.95
N ILE A 151 34.61 -5.98 -10.03
CA ILE A 151 33.87 -5.61 -11.25
C ILE A 151 32.39 -5.69 -10.88
N ASP A 152 31.70 -4.56 -10.96
CA ASP A 152 30.24 -4.50 -10.77
C ASP A 152 29.60 -5.42 -11.83
N GLU A 153 29.20 -6.62 -11.40
CA GLU A 153 28.41 -7.50 -12.25
C GLU A 153 27.07 -6.81 -12.52
N PRO A 154 26.63 -6.73 -13.79
CA PRO A 154 25.35 -6.13 -14.10
C PRO A 154 24.26 -6.89 -13.36
N CYS A 155 23.52 -6.20 -12.51
CA CYS A 155 22.40 -6.81 -11.82
C CYS A 155 21.27 -7.09 -12.82
N TYR A 156 21.25 -8.30 -13.36
CA TYR A 156 20.31 -8.73 -14.40
C TYR A 156 18.84 -8.61 -13.97
N LEU A 157 18.56 -8.68 -12.66
CA LEU A 157 17.20 -8.73 -12.11
C LEU A 157 16.84 -7.51 -11.23
N CYS A 158 17.69 -6.49 -11.11
CA CYS A 158 17.43 -5.36 -10.19
C CYS A 158 16.30 -4.43 -10.64
N ASN A 159 15.97 -4.44 -11.93
CA ASN A 159 14.82 -3.71 -12.48
C ASN A 159 13.58 -4.60 -12.63
N ASP A 160 13.71 -5.89 -12.32
CA ASP A 160 12.60 -6.82 -12.41
C ASP A 160 11.84 -6.81 -11.09
N GLN A 161 10.52 -6.64 -11.19
CA GLN A 161 9.65 -6.78 -10.04
C GLN A 161 9.46 -8.27 -9.73
N ILE A 162 10.42 -8.88 -9.04
CA ILE A 162 10.27 -10.23 -8.51
C ILE A 162 9.34 -10.14 -7.30
N SER A 163 8.03 -10.14 -7.53
CA SER A 163 7.12 -10.45 -6.44
C SER A 163 7.27 -11.94 -6.14
N GLN A 164 7.86 -12.30 -5.00
CA GLN A 164 7.56 -13.60 -4.41
C GLN A 164 6.06 -13.58 -4.11
N THR A 165 5.27 -14.10 -5.03
CA THR A 165 3.84 -14.33 -4.86
C THR A 165 3.68 -15.45 -3.83
N PHE A 166 3.82 -15.11 -2.55
CA PHE A 166 3.35 -15.94 -1.43
C PHE A 166 1.86 -16.32 -1.61
N TYR A 167 1.14 -15.50 -2.38
CA TYR A 167 -0.23 -15.76 -2.83
C TYR A 167 -0.35 -16.96 -3.78
N GLN A 168 0.64 -17.28 -4.61
CA GLN A 168 0.52 -18.34 -5.62
C GLN A 168 0.45 -19.73 -4.97
N PHE A 169 1.23 -19.95 -3.91
CA PHE A 169 1.22 -21.21 -3.16
C PHE A 169 -0.11 -21.46 -2.42
N LYS A 170 -0.74 -20.41 -1.87
CA LYS A 170 -2.06 -20.56 -1.23
C LYS A 170 -3.18 -20.71 -2.27
N TYR A 171 -3.00 -20.12 -3.45
CA TYR A 171 -3.98 -20.17 -4.55
C TYR A 171 -4.08 -21.56 -5.18
N GLU A 172 -2.94 -22.25 -5.37
CA GLU A 172 -2.93 -23.62 -5.90
C GLU A 172 -3.55 -24.64 -4.92
N GLN A 173 -3.38 -24.45 -3.61
CA GLN A 173 -4.04 -25.30 -2.60
C GLN A 173 -5.57 -25.11 -2.55
N ILE A 174 -6.08 -23.89 -2.79
CA ILE A 174 -7.53 -23.63 -2.80
C ILE A 174 -8.21 -24.20 -4.07
N LEU A 175 -7.45 -24.33 -5.17
CA LEU A 175 -7.95 -24.78 -6.46
C LEU A 175 -8.21 -26.29 -6.56
N SER A 176 -7.72 -27.12 -5.63
CA SER A 176 -7.90 -28.58 -5.70
C SER A 176 -9.26 -29.08 -5.20
N GLU A 177 -10.06 -28.25 -4.52
CA GLU A 177 -11.25 -28.77 -3.80
C GLU A 177 -12.61 -28.41 -4.39
N ASN A 178 -12.75 -27.47 -5.34
CA ASN A 178 -14.07 -27.18 -5.91
C ASN A 178 -14.08 -26.56 -7.32
N ARG A 179 -14.77 -27.20 -8.27
CA ARG A 179 -14.92 -26.69 -9.66
C ARG A 179 -15.73 -25.38 -9.75
N TYR A 180 -16.63 -25.15 -8.81
CA TYR A 180 -17.45 -23.92 -8.77
C TYR A 180 -16.65 -22.68 -8.37
N SER A 181 -15.67 -22.80 -7.45
CA SER A 181 -14.82 -21.68 -7.06
C SER A 181 -13.87 -21.28 -8.18
N LYS A 182 -13.39 -22.24 -8.99
CA LYS A 182 -12.54 -21.97 -10.14
C LYS A 182 -13.22 -21.10 -11.20
N TRP A 183 -14.44 -21.45 -11.63
CA TRP A 183 -15.19 -20.64 -12.60
C TRP A 183 -15.52 -19.24 -12.06
N PHE A 184 -15.93 -19.16 -10.79
CA PHE A 184 -16.22 -17.88 -10.14
C PHE A 184 -14.96 -17.01 -10.08
N LEU A 185 -13.83 -17.56 -9.67
CA LEU A 185 -12.54 -16.85 -9.59
C LEU A 185 -12.01 -16.48 -10.98
N ASP A 186 -12.12 -17.34 -11.99
CA ASP A 186 -11.70 -17.05 -13.37
C ASP A 186 -12.53 -15.92 -13.99
N PHE A 187 -13.83 -15.84 -13.68
CA PHE A 187 -14.70 -14.73 -14.07
C PHE A 187 -14.20 -13.40 -13.47
N PHE A 188 -13.91 -13.34 -12.17
CA PHE A 188 -13.37 -12.13 -11.54
C PHE A 188 -11.94 -11.80 -11.98
N TYR A 189 -11.14 -12.82 -12.30
CA TYR A 189 -9.76 -12.66 -12.80
C TYR A 189 -9.75 -12.10 -14.23
N SER A 190 -10.72 -12.45 -15.06
CA SER A 190 -10.88 -11.93 -16.42
C SER A 190 -11.30 -10.45 -16.44
N ILE A 191 -12.01 -9.98 -15.42
CA ILE A 191 -12.51 -8.59 -15.31
C ILE A 191 -11.53 -7.69 -14.51
N LYS A 192 -10.25 -8.08 -14.48
CA LYS A 192 -9.26 -7.67 -13.47
C LYS A 192 -9.03 -6.17 -13.25
N PRO A 193 -9.09 -5.25 -14.24
CA PRO A 193 -8.79 -3.86 -13.92
C PRO A 193 -9.94 -3.14 -13.22
N SER A 194 -11.20 -3.39 -13.59
CA SER A 194 -12.33 -2.55 -13.17
C SER A 194 -13.06 -3.05 -11.92
N LEU A 195 -13.05 -4.36 -11.66
CA LEU A 195 -13.80 -4.95 -10.52
C LEU A 195 -12.98 -5.02 -9.23
N LEU A 196 -11.65 -5.11 -9.33
CA LEU A 196 -10.78 -5.03 -8.15
C LEU A 196 -10.81 -3.65 -7.50
N ASP A 197 -10.95 -2.59 -8.29
CA ASP A 197 -11.13 -1.23 -7.78
C ASP A 197 -12.52 -1.03 -7.18
N PHE A 198 -13.55 -1.74 -7.69
CA PHE A 198 -14.86 -1.78 -7.07
C PHE A 198 -14.81 -2.37 -5.66
N PHE A 199 -13.97 -3.37 -5.41
CA PHE A 199 -13.78 -3.92 -4.06
C PHE A 199 -12.93 -3.05 -3.12
N LYS A 200 -12.24 -2.03 -3.65
CA LYS A 200 -11.54 -1.01 -2.84
C LYS A 200 -12.49 0.08 -2.35
N LEU A 201 -13.74 0.12 -2.83
CA LEU A 201 -14.72 1.11 -2.40
C LEU A 201 -15.08 0.91 -0.91
N PRO A 202 -15.34 1.99 -0.16
CA PRO A 202 -15.75 1.87 1.24
C PRO A 202 -17.08 1.11 1.36
N ASN A 203 -17.31 0.44 2.50
CA ASN A 203 -18.53 -0.35 2.76
C ASN A 203 -19.83 0.43 2.47
N SER A 204 -19.83 1.75 2.66
CA SER A 204 -20.94 2.65 2.34
C SER A 204 -21.27 2.72 0.84
N ALA A 205 -20.28 2.60 -0.04
CA ALA A 205 -20.49 2.64 -1.50
C ALA A 205 -21.26 1.41 -2.00
N PHE A 206 -21.04 0.23 -1.39
CA PHE A 206 -21.78 -0.98 -1.74
C PHE A 206 -23.28 -0.81 -1.47
N LEU A 207 -23.67 -0.19 -0.36
CA LEU A 207 -25.09 0.08 -0.06
C LEU A 207 -25.74 0.94 -1.15
N ILE A 208 -25.01 1.92 -1.70
CA ILE A 208 -25.52 2.80 -2.76
C ILE A 208 -25.65 2.03 -4.08
N VAL A 209 -24.64 1.22 -4.45
CA VAL A 209 -24.65 0.44 -5.69
C VAL A 209 -25.74 -0.65 -5.65
N PHE A 210 -25.85 -1.39 -4.56
CA PHE A 210 -26.93 -2.38 -4.40
C PHE A 210 -28.30 -1.71 -4.32
N GLY A 211 -28.43 -0.56 -3.66
CA GLY A 211 -29.65 0.24 -3.66
C GLY A 211 -30.07 0.67 -5.07
N TYR A 212 -29.11 1.11 -5.89
CA TYR A 212 -29.35 1.42 -7.31
C TYR A 212 -29.85 0.20 -8.08
N PHE A 213 -29.21 -0.96 -7.93
CA PHE A 213 -29.64 -2.18 -8.62
C PHE A 213 -31.03 -2.65 -8.19
N ILE A 214 -31.38 -2.52 -6.90
CA ILE A 214 -32.72 -2.84 -6.40
C ILE A 214 -33.77 -1.92 -7.07
N LEU A 215 -33.52 -0.61 -7.08
CA LEU A 215 -34.42 0.36 -7.70
C LEU A 215 -34.51 0.17 -9.23
N PHE A 216 -33.41 -0.19 -9.88
CA PHE A 216 -33.34 -0.52 -11.30
C PHE A 216 -34.17 -1.77 -11.63
N CYS A 217 -34.03 -2.84 -10.85
CA CYS A 217 -34.83 -4.05 -10.97
C CYS A 217 -36.33 -3.76 -10.77
N ILE A 218 -36.68 -2.97 -9.75
CA ILE A 218 -38.07 -2.54 -9.51
C ILE A 218 -38.61 -1.74 -10.70
N SER A 219 -37.81 -0.84 -11.28
CA SER A 219 -38.16 -0.07 -12.48
C SER A 219 -38.43 -0.98 -13.69
N ILE A 220 -37.58 -1.99 -13.93
CA ILE A 220 -37.78 -2.97 -15.01
C ILE A 220 -39.06 -3.79 -14.79
N PHE A 221 -39.32 -4.27 -13.57
CA PHE A 221 -40.54 -5.02 -13.27
C PHE A 221 -41.81 -4.15 -13.39
N SER A 222 -41.72 -2.86 -13.07
CA SER A 222 -42.81 -1.90 -13.26
C SER A 222 -43.17 -1.69 -14.74
N LEU A 223 -42.21 -1.84 -15.66
CA LEU A 223 -42.47 -1.75 -17.10
C LEU A 223 -43.15 -3.02 -17.62
N ARG A 224 -42.77 -4.20 -17.10
CA ARG A 224 -43.33 -5.50 -17.53
C ARG A 224 -44.80 -5.71 -17.12
N LYS A 225 -45.24 -5.14 -15.98
CA LYS A 225 -46.63 -5.24 -15.51
C LYS A 225 -47.68 -4.49 -16.35
N ARG A 226 -47.28 -3.79 -17.42
CA ARG A 226 -48.18 -2.94 -18.23
C ARG A 226 -48.32 -3.37 -19.70
N GLN A 227 -47.79 -4.54 -20.08
CA GLN A 227 -47.91 -5.11 -21.43
C GLN A 227 -48.92 -6.28 -21.55
N PHE A 228 -49.75 -6.49 -20.52
CA PHE A 228 -50.95 -7.34 -20.58
C PHE A 228 -52.18 -6.52 -20.19
#